data_AF-A0A7Y5HID1-F1
#
_entry.id   AF-A0A7Y5HID1-F1
#
_cell.length_a   1.000
_cell.length_b   1.000
_cell.length_c   1.000
_cell.angle_alpha   90.00
_cell.angle_beta   90.00
_cell.angle_gamma   90.00
#
_symmetry.space_group_name_H-M   'P 1'
#
loop_
_entity.id
_entity.type
_entity.pdbx_description
1 polymer ?
#
loop_
_entity_poly.entity_id
_entity_poly.type
_entity_poly.pdbx_seq_one_letter_code
_entity_poly.pdbx_strand_id
1 'polypeptide(L)'
;PGGGSGQGKGPGLQAKLAAALGLAFQLDAMDTGGARWRCSDMGMDELQARFEKAGVDAAEFLAFLEGTSELGRMAGRMLDFIAKAPKMGAYVKLLLVEMMGSGAAEAMGEGGKGQGLPGFPGGDAAAAMKVILVDRNGVVMEDLRAILAREPGTADVGVFYGAAHMKDLERRIAEEFGYRAEETTWTAAMRADPRDAGFTPEQARNMRKAMRKMLEGLK
;
A
#
# COMPACT_ATOMS: atom_id res chain seq x y z
N PRO A 1 -11.64 -11.16 -15.03
CA PRO A 1 -11.04 -10.69 -16.30
C PRO A 1 -10.69 -9.20 -16.20
N GLY A 2 -9.44 -8.93 -15.89
CA GLY A 2 -8.88 -7.57 -15.72
C GLY A 2 -7.35 -7.62 -15.75
N GLY A 3 -6.78 -8.55 -16.53
CA GLY A 3 -5.36 -8.55 -16.88
C GLY A 3 -5.12 -7.50 -17.93
N GLY A 4 -5.14 -6.22 -17.52
CA GLY A 4 -4.70 -5.12 -18.36
C GLY A 4 -3.18 -5.17 -18.48
N SER A 5 -2.69 -5.83 -19.52
CA SER A 5 -1.35 -5.58 -20.04
C SER A 5 -1.30 -4.12 -20.50
N GLY A 6 -0.91 -3.22 -19.59
CA GLY A 6 -0.69 -1.81 -19.85
C GLY A 6 0.54 -1.58 -20.73
N GLN A 7 0.55 -2.10 -21.96
CA GLN A 7 1.47 -1.63 -22.99
C GLN A 7 1.02 -0.23 -23.41
N GLY A 8 1.68 0.81 -22.89
CA GLY A 8 1.62 2.16 -23.47
C GLY A 8 1.67 3.37 -22.54
N LYS A 9 1.48 3.22 -21.21
CA LYS A 9 1.66 4.34 -20.26
C LYS A 9 2.96 4.11 -19.49
N GLY A 10 3.81 5.14 -19.35
CA GLY A 10 5.03 5.06 -18.55
C GLY A 10 4.74 4.61 -17.10
N PRO A 11 5.76 4.19 -16.33
CA PRO A 11 5.54 3.65 -14.99
C PRO A 11 4.81 4.66 -14.11
N GLY A 12 3.68 4.24 -13.53
CA GLY A 12 2.92 5.04 -12.57
C GLY A 12 3.73 5.37 -11.32
N LEU A 13 3.20 6.23 -10.45
CA LEU A 13 3.96 6.76 -9.31
C LEU A 13 4.43 5.64 -8.36
N GLN A 14 3.64 4.57 -8.22
CA GLN A 14 3.97 3.40 -7.41
C GLN A 14 5.17 2.62 -7.98
N ALA A 15 5.24 2.42 -9.30
CA ALA A 15 6.37 1.75 -9.95
C ALA A 15 7.64 2.60 -9.85
N LYS A 16 7.52 3.93 -9.98
CA LYS A 16 8.65 4.85 -9.74
C LYS A 16 9.13 4.83 -8.30
N LEU A 17 8.23 4.71 -7.33
CA LEU A 17 8.59 4.57 -5.91
C LEU A 17 9.34 3.25 -5.69
N ALA A 18 8.89 2.14 -6.27
CA ALA A 18 9.60 0.87 -6.19
C ALA A 18 11.04 1.01 -6.72
N ALA A 19 11.22 1.61 -7.90
CA ALA A 19 12.54 1.89 -8.47
C ALA A 19 13.39 2.79 -7.55
N ALA A 20 12.81 3.86 -6.99
CA ALA A 20 13.50 4.79 -6.08
C ALA A 20 14.01 4.12 -4.80
N LEU A 21 13.37 3.04 -4.37
CA LEU A 21 13.71 2.28 -3.16
C LEU A 21 14.54 1.01 -3.46
N GLY A 22 14.85 0.74 -4.73
CA GLY A 22 15.47 -0.53 -5.14
C GLY A 22 14.61 -1.73 -4.75
N LEU A 23 13.30 -1.66 -5.03
CA LEU A 23 12.31 -2.71 -4.83
C LEU A 23 11.68 -3.09 -6.17
N ALA A 24 11.03 -4.25 -6.22
CA ALA A 24 10.19 -4.63 -7.35
C ALA A 24 8.78 -4.05 -7.16
N PHE A 25 8.13 -3.67 -8.27
CA PHE A 25 6.71 -3.37 -8.23
C PHE A 25 5.92 -4.67 -8.14
N GLN A 26 4.95 -4.74 -7.22
CA GLN A 26 4.27 -5.98 -6.85
C GLN A 26 3.62 -6.69 -8.06
N LEU A 27 2.95 -5.95 -8.95
CA LEU A 27 2.26 -6.52 -10.11
C LEU A 27 3.23 -7.10 -11.16
N ASP A 28 4.49 -6.64 -11.18
CA ASP A 28 5.51 -7.19 -12.06
C ASP A 28 6.11 -8.49 -11.50
N ALA A 29 6.00 -8.70 -10.19
CA ALA A 29 6.59 -9.84 -9.48
C ALA A 29 5.58 -10.96 -9.18
N MET A 30 4.28 -10.66 -9.20
CA MET A 30 3.22 -11.63 -8.89
C MET A 30 2.61 -12.23 -10.16
N ASP A 31 2.68 -13.55 -10.28
CA ASP A 31 1.91 -14.27 -11.29
C ASP A 31 0.44 -14.38 -10.86
N THR A 32 -0.40 -13.60 -11.53
CA THR A 32 -1.86 -13.54 -11.32
C THR A 32 -2.64 -14.16 -12.49
N GLY A 33 -1.93 -14.81 -13.44
CA GLY A 33 -2.52 -15.35 -14.67
C GLY A 33 -3.10 -16.76 -14.52
N GLY A 34 -2.90 -17.42 -13.38
CA GLY A 34 -3.34 -18.80 -13.17
C GLY A 34 -4.86 -18.97 -13.21
N ALA A 35 -5.34 -20.12 -13.69
CA ALA A 35 -6.78 -20.41 -13.85
C ALA A 35 -7.59 -20.40 -12.54
N ARG A 36 -6.92 -20.50 -11.38
CA ARG A 36 -7.53 -20.42 -10.04
C ARG A 36 -7.39 -19.05 -9.39
N TRP A 37 -6.66 -18.13 -10.02
CA TRP A 37 -6.53 -16.76 -9.54
C TRP A 37 -7.82 -15.98 -9.80
N ARG A 38 -8.32 -15.31 -8.78
CA ARG A 38 -9.51 -14.45 -8.87
C ARG A 38 -9.14 -13.07 -8.32
N CYS A 39 -9.56 -12.03 -9.04
CA CYS A 39 -9.47 -10.66 -8.53
C CYS A 39 -10.78 -10.36 -7.80
N SER A 40 -10.71 -10.35 -6.47
CA SER A 40 -11.85 -10.09 -5.56
C SER A 40 -11.90 -8.63 -5.10
N ASP A 41 -11.32 -7.72 -5.89
CA ASP A 41 -11.21 -6.30 -5.59
C ASP A 41 -12.24 -5.48 -6.38
N MET A 42 -12.43 -4.23 -5.97
CA MET A 42 -13.29 -3.29 -6.67
C MET A 42 -12.79 -3.03 -8.08
N GLY A 43 -13.71 -3.03 -9.04
CA GLY A 43 -13.47 -2.47 -10.37
C GLY A 43 -13.24 -0.95 -10.29
N MET A 44 -12.66 -0.37 -11.35
CA MET A 44 -12.40 1.08 -11.39
C MET A 44 -13.69 1.90 -11.26
N ASP A 45 -14.78 1.46 -11.89
CA ASP A 45 -16.08 2.15 -11.82
C ASP A 45 -16.66 2.10 -10.40
N GLU A 46 -16.56 0.95 -9.72
CA GLU A 46 -17.00 0.82 -8.33
C GLU A 46 -16.16 1.69 -7.40
N LEU A 47 -14.84 1.69 -7.59
CA LEU A 47 -13.92 2.50 -6.80
C LEU A 47 -14.21 4.00 -6.95
N GLN A 48 -14.45 4.47 -8.19
CA GLN A 48 -14.85 5.85 -8.46
C GLN A 48 -16.16 6.21 -7.75
N ALA A 49 -17.19 5.36 -7.87
CA ALA A 49 -18.47 5.58 -7.21
C ALA A 49 -18.34 5.63 -5.68
N ARG A 50 -17.46 4.82 -5.08
CA ARG A 50 -17.17 4.84 -3.64
C ARG A 50 -16.46 6.13 -3.21
N PHE A 51 -15.50 6.61 -3.99
CA PHE A 51 -14.82 7.88 -3.73
C PHE A 51 -15.77 9.07 -3.85
N GLU A 52 -16.57 9.14 -4.91
CA GLU A 52 -17.57 10.20 -5.09
C GLU A 52 -18.56 10.26 -3.93
N LYS A 53 -19.07 9.09 -3.50
CA LYS A 53 -19.95 8.98 -2.33
C LYS A 53 -19.27 9.42 -1.04
N ALA A 54 -17.95 9.26 -0.95
CA ALA A 54 -17.13 9.70 0.17
C ALA A 54 -16.72 11.18 0.08
N GLY A 55 -17.13 11.91 -0.96
CA GLY A 55 -16.76 13.30 -1.18
C GLY A 55 -15.30 13.50 -1.62
N VAL A 56 -14.68 12.45 -2.16
CA VAL A 56 -13.30 12.46 -2.68
C VAL A 56 -13.36 12.63 -4.19
N ASP A 57 -12.56 13.55 -4.73
CA ASP A 57 -12.37 13.67 -6.18
C ASP A 57 -11.56 12.47 -6.69
N ALA A 58 -12.28 11.45 -7.16
CA ALA A 58 -11.70 10.21 -7.66
C ALA A 58 -10.79 10.46 -8.87
N ALA A 59 -11.16 11.40 -9.75
CA ALA A 59 -10.42 11.68 -10.97
C ALA A 59 -9.08 12.33 -10.65
N GLU A 60 -9.05 13.31 -9.73
CA GLU A 60 -7.82 13.95 -9.28
C GLU A 60 -6.90 12.95 -8.56
N PHE A 61 -7.47 12.12 -7.68
CA PHE A 61 -6.73 11.10 -6.95
C PHE A 61 -6.10 10.05 -7.88
N LEU A 62 -6.88 9.51 -8.83
CA LEU A 62 -6.39 8.55 -9.81
C LEU A 62 -5.34 9.17 -10.73
N ALA A 63 -5.55 10.41 -11.21
CA ALA A 63 -4.57 11.13 -12.01
C ALA A 63 -3.25 11.36 -11.26
N PHE A 64 -3.30 11.57 -9.95
CA PHE A 64 -2.10 11.65 -9.12
C PHE A 64 -1.36 10.31 -9.04
N LEU A 65 -2.07 9.20 -8.76
CA LEU A 65 -1.45 7.87 -8.69
C LEU A 65 -0.86 7.42 -10.04
N GLU A 66 -1.55 7.70 -11.15
CA GLU A 66 -1.04 7.48 -12.50
C GLU A 66 0.16 8.39 -12.83
N GLY A 67 0.35 9.49 -12.08
CA GLY A 67 1.41 10.46 -12.31
C GLY A 67 1.11 11.44 -13.45
N THR A 68 -0.15 11.58 -13.86
CA THR A 68 -0.59 12.46 -14.95
C THR A 68 -1.01 13.85 -14.46
N SER A 69 -1.40 13.98 -13.18
CA SER A 69 -1.67 15.29 -12.56
C SER A 69 -0.40 16.15 -12.43
N GLU A 70 -0.53 17.46 -12.23
CA GLU A 70 0.63 18.36 -12.06
C GLU A 70 1.49 17.95 -10.87
N LEU A 71 0.85 17.68 -9.73
CA LEU A 71 1.50 17.18 -8.53
C LEU A 71 2.09 15.79 -8.75
N GLY A 72 1.38 14.90 -9.45
CA GLY A 72 1.87 13.56 -9.81
C GLY A 72 3.12 13.61 -10.69
N ARG A 73 3.16 14.50 -11.69
CA ARG A 73 4.34 14.73 -12.54
C ARG A 73 5.52 15.30 -11.74
N MET A 74 5.26 16.20 -10.80
CA MET A 74 6.30 16.71 -9.90
C MET A 74 6.86 15.60 -9.00
N ALA A 75 5.99 14.84 -8.34
CA ALA A 75 6.36 13.70 -7.51
C ALA A 75 7.14 12.65 -8.31
N GLY A 76 6.68 12.33 -9.52
CA GLY A 76 7.36 11.41 -10.43
C GLY A 76 8.79 11.84 -10.76
N ARG A 77 9.03 13.13 -11.02
CA ARG A 77 10.38 13.67 -11.25
C ARG A 77 11.25 13.60 -10.00
N MET A 78 10.69 13.85 -8.82
CA MET A 78 11.40 13.72 -7.55
C MET A 78 11.81 12.26 -7.30
N LEU A 79 10.92 11.30 -7.56
CA LEU A 79 11.23 9.87 -7.44
C LEU A 79 12.30 9.43 -8.43
N ASP A 80 12.26 9.91 -9.68
CA ASP A 80 13.31 9.64 -10.67
C ASP A 80 14.68 10.17 -10.21
N PHE A 81 14.72 11.32 -9.54
CA PHE A 81 15.94 11.86 -8.95
C PHE A 81 16.43 11.00 -7.78
N ILE A 82 15.53 10.57 -6.88
CA ILE A 82 15.88 9.69 -5.75
C ILE A 82 16.43 8.36 -6.26
N ALA A 83 15.83 7.78 -7.30
CA ALA A 83 16.29 6.54 -7.93
C ALA A 83 17.74 6.65 -8.47
N LYS A 84 18.14 7.84 -8.93
CA LYS A 84 19.50 8.10 -9.41
C LYS A 84 20.51 8.42 -8.30
N ALA A 85 20.05 8.61 -7.06
CA ALA A 85 20.88 9.00 -5.92
C ALA A 85 20.82 7.92 -4.81
N PRO A 86 21.73 6.93 -4.81
CA PRO A 86 21.66 5.76 -3.91
C PRO A 86 21.54 6.10 -2.43
N LYS A 87 22.24 7.14 -1.96
CA LYS A 87 22.15 7.63 -0.57
C LYS A 87 20.77 8.17 -0.22
N MET A 88 20.11 8.86 -1.15
CA MET A 88 18.75 9.37 -0.95
C MET A 88 17.75 8.23 -0.96
N GLY A 89 17.86 7.28 -1.90
CA GLY A 89 17.02 6.09 -1.93
C GLY A 89 17.09 5.29 -0.63
N ALA A 90 18.30 5.05 -0.11
CA ALA A 90 18.48 4.37 1.18
C ALA A 90 17.93 5.16 2.38
N TYR A 91 18.07 6.49 2.38
CA TYR A 91 17.46 7.35 3.40
C TYR A 91 15.93 7.22 3.41
N VAL A 92 15.30 7.35 2.23
CA VAL A 92 13.83 7.25 2.09
C VAL A 92 13.34 5.85 2.46
N LYS A 93 14.05 4.80 2.01
CA LYS A 93 13.74 3.40 2.38
C LYS A 93 13.81 3.18 3.88
N LEU A 94 14.84 3.71 4.54
CA LEU A 94 14.96 3.63 5.99
C LEU A 94 13.83 4.38 6.70
N LEU A 95 13.50 5.58 6.23
CA LEU A 95 12.39 6.36 6.79
C LEU A 95 11.08 5.58 6.72
N LEU A 96 10.78 4.94 5.58
CA LEU A 96 9.60 4.11 5.42
C LEU A 96 9.60 2.89 6.36
N VAL A 97 10.74 2.21 6.52
CA VAL A 97 10.89 1.09 7.47
C VAL A 97 10.64 1.55 8.92
N GLU A 98 11.24 2.66 9.34
CA GLU A 98 11.03 3.19 10.70
C GLU A 98 9.59 3.67 10.89
N MET A 99 8.97 4.30 9.89
CA MET A 99 7.56 4.72 9.92
C MET A 99 6.62 3.52 10.12
N MET A 100 6.81 2.45 9.33
CA MET A 100 6.00 1.23 9.45
C MET A 100 6.24 0.50 10.78
N GLY A 101 7.50 0.40 11.23
CA GLY A 101 7.85 -0.24 12.50
C GLY A 101 7.42 0.55 13.74
N SER A 102 7.20 1.87 13.62
CA SER A 102 6.83 2.73 14.74
C SER A 102 5.34 2.69 15.11
N GLY A 103 4.49 2.04 14.29
CA GLY A 103 3.03 2.12 14.41
C GLY A 103 2.42 3.44 13.92
N ALA A 104 3.24 4.40 13.45
CA ALA A 104 2.74 5.64 12.84
C ALA A 104 1.87 5.37 11.61
N ALA A 105 2.20 4.34 10.82
CA ALA A 105 1.38 3.91 9.69
C ALA A 105 -0.04 3.50 10.10
N GLU A 106 -0.20 2.81 11.24
CA GLU A 106 -1.51 2.42 11.77
C GLU A 106 -2.30 3.63 12.29
N ALA A 107 -1.62 4.55 13.00
CA ALA A 107 -2.23 5.78 13.51
C ALA A 107 -2.72 6.72 12.39
N MET A 108 -2.13 6.63 11.20
CA MET A 108 -2.57 7.37 10.01
C MET A 108 -3.74 6.69 9.26
N GLY A 109 -4.01 5.41 9.51
CA GLY A 109 -5.06 4.64 8.83
C GLY A 109 -6.37 4.49 9.62
N GLU A 110 -6.32 4.43 10.96
CA GLU A 110 -7.50 4.27 11.82
C GLU A 110 -7.71 5.52 12.70
N GLY A 111 -8.59 6.42 12.27
CA GLY A 111 -9.15 7.46 13.13
C GLY A 111 -8.20 8.57 13.60
N GLY A 112 -7.01 8.69 13.01
CA GLY A 112 -6.09 9.79 13.32
C GLY A 112 -6.73 11.13 13.01
N LYS A 113 -6.82 12.02 14.02
CA LYS A 113 -6.98 13.47 13.84
C LYS A 113 -5.78 14.12 13.14
N GLY A 114 -4.93 13.32 12.49
CA GLY A 114 -3.81 13.79 11.70
C GLY A 114 -4.35 14.38 10.41
N GLN A 115 -3.90 15.59 10.09
CA GLN A 115 -3.93 16.05 8.70
C GLN A 115 -3.37 14.91 7.86
N GLY A 116 -4.09 14.50 6.80
CA GLY A 116 -3.62 13.45 5.89
C GLY A 116 -2.18 13.70 5.44
N LEU A 117 -1.55 12.68 4.82
CA LEU A 117 -0.15 12.78 4.40
C LEU A 117 0.14 14.14 3.73
N PRO A 118 1.06 14.96 4.27
CA PRO A 118 1.41 16.24 3.65
C PRO A 118 1.86 15.99 2.20
N GLY A 119 1.08 16.49 1.24
CA GLY A 119 1.36 16.32 -0.19
C GLY A 119 0.56 15.21 -0.91
N PHE A 120 -0.43 14.58 -0.27
CA PHE A 120 -1.46 13.84 -1.00
C PHE A 120 -2.57 14.80 -1.48
N PRO A 121 -2.84 14.89 -2.80
CA PRO A 121 -3.97 15.66 -3.30
C PRO A 121 -5.29 14.91 -3.06
N GLY A 122 -6.33 15.65 -2.68
CA GLY A 122 -7.72 15.17 -2.64
C GLY A 122 -8.34 15.19 -1.24
N GLY A 123 -9.27 16.13 -1.03
CA GLY A 123 -10.35 16.08 -0.03
C GLY A 123 -10.02 15.52 1.37
N ASP A 124 -11.04 14.97 2.00
CA ASP A 124 -10.91 14.32 3.31
C ASP A 124 -10.09 13.02 3.17
N ALA A 125 -8.78 13.12 3.42
CA ALA A 125 -7.86 11.99 3.36
C ALA A 125 -8.32 10.80 4.21
N ALA A 126 -9.07 11.03 5.30
CA ALA A 126 -9.65 9.95 6.10
C ALA A 126 -10.77 9.22 5.35
N ALA A 127 -11.60 9.96 4.60
CA ALA A 127 -12.64 9.37 3.75
C ALA A 127 -12.05 8.56 2.59
N ALA A 128 -10.97 9.07 1.96
CA ALA A 128 -10.24 8.32 0.93
C ALA A 128 -9.62 7.04 1.50
N MET A 129 -8.98 7.12 2.67
CA MET A 129 -8.39 5.95 3.36
C MET A 129 -9.47 4.92 3.73
N LYS A 130 -10.64 5.34 4.22
CA LYS A 130 -11.76 4.43 4.48
C LYS A 130 -12.16 3.65 3.22
N VAL A 131 -12.29 4.31 2.07
CA VAL A 131 -12.63 3.64 0.81
C VAL A 131 -11.53 2.66 0.39
N ILE A 132 -10.27 3.09 0.43
CA ILE A 132 -9.11 2.29 -0.02
C ILE A 132 -8.92 1.05 0.86
N LEU A 133 -9.29 1.12 2.14
CA LEU A 133 -8.88 0.16 3.16
C LEU A 133 -10.06 -0.67 3.67
N VAL A 134 -11.15 -0.04 4.12
CA VAL A 134 -12.27 -0.75 4.77
C VAL A 134 -13.28 -1.24 3.75
N ASP A 135 -13.70 -0.37 2.82
CA ASP A 135 -14.74 -0.74 1.86
C ASP A 135 -14.27 -1.84 0.90
N ARG A 136 -13.00 -1.79 0.47
CA ARG A 136 -12.38 -2.83 -0.38
C ARG A 136 -12.25 -4.18 0.32
N ASN A 137 -11.90 -4.21 1.61
CA ASN A 137 -11.88 -5.47 2.38
C ASN A 137 -13.27 -6.12 2.45
N GLY A 138 -14.35 -5.31 2.48
CA GLY A 138 -15.72 -5.82 2.45
C GLY A 138 -16.02 -6.63 1.19
N VAL A 139 -15.62 -6.11 0.02
CA VAL A 139 -15.82 -6.80 -1.28
C VAL A 139 -15.09 -8.14 -1.30
N VAL A 140 -13.87 -8.21 -0.76
CA VAL A 140 -13.12 -9.47 -0.64
C VAL A 140 -13.87 -10.49 0.21
N MET A 141 -14.48 -10.07 1.33
CA MET A 141 -15.25 -10.98 2.18
C MET A 141 -16.55 -11.45 1.53
N GLU A 142 -17.23 -10.58 0.78
CA GLU A 142 -18.42 -10.96 0.02
C GLU A 142 -18.09 -12.02 -1.05
N ASP A 143 -16.98 -11.84 -1.77
CA ASP A 143 -16.53 -12.82 -2.77
C ASP A 143 -16.06 -14.12 -2.12
N LEU A 144 -15.33 -14.05 -0.99
CA LEU A 144 -14.94 -15.24 -0.22
C LEU A 144 -16.18 -16.06 0.19
N ARG A 145 -17.23 -15.40 0.68
CA ARG A 145 -18.50 -16.04 1.04
C ARG A 145 -19.15 -16.71 -0.18
N ALA A 146 -19.14 -16.05 -1.33
CA ALA A 146 -19.68 -16.60 -2.56
C ALA A 146 -18.87 -17.84 -3.04
N ILE A 147 -17.54 -17.81 -2.94
CA ILE A 147 -16.67 -18.93 -3.30
C ILE A 147 -16.95 -20.14 -2.40
N LEU A 148 -16.97 -19.96 -1.08
CA LEU A 148 -17.22 -21.05 -0.13
C LEU A 148 -18.62 -21.66 -0.32
N ALA A 149 -19.62 -20.88 -0.72
CA ALA A 149 -20.96 -21.37 -1.00
C ALA A 149 -21.06 -22.12 -2.35
N ARG A 150 -20.34 -21.67 -3.38
CA ARG A 150 -20.44 -22.22 -4.75
C ARG A 150 -19.48 -23.37 -5.01
N GLU A 151 -18.38 -23.43 -4.27
CA GLU A 151 -17.29 -24.38 -4.49
C GLU A 151 -17.04 -25.19 -3.20
N PRO A 152 -18.01 -26.04 -2.77
CA PRO A 152 -17.91 -26.76 -1.50
C PRO A 152 -16.76 -27.77 -1.43
N GLY A 153 -16.10 -28.06 -2.56
CA GLY A 153 -14.90 -28.90 -2.64
C GLY A 153 -13.58 -28.14 -2.48
N THR A 154 -13.62 -26.82 -2.33
CA THR A 154 -12.41 -25.99 -2.12
C THR A 154 -12.03 -26.04 -0.65
N ALA A 155 -11.03 -26.88 -0.32
CA ALA A 155 -10.52 -27.02 1.05
C ALA A 155 -9.61 -25.87 1.47
N ASP A 156 -8.88 -25.26 0.51
CA ASP A 156 -7.83 -24.28 0.77
C ASP A 156 -8.02 -23.02 -0.08
N VAL A 157 -8.09 -21.86 0.57
CA VAL A 157 -8.21 -20.55 -0.07
C VAL A 157 -7.06 -19.66 0.39
N GLY A 158 -6.26 -19.18 -0.57
CA GLY A 158 -5.24 -18.15 -0.31
C GLY A 158 -5.78 -16.76 -0.60
N VAL A 159 -5.71 -15.86 0.38
CA VAL A 159 -6.10 -14.44 0.23
C VAL A 159 -4.84 -13.58 0.21
N PHE A 160 -4.58 -12.93 -0.92
CA PHE A 160 -3.51 -11.93 -1.05
C PHE A 160 -4.09 -10.53 -0.79
N TYR A 161 -3.52 -9.79 0.16
CA TYR A 161 -4.01 -8.46 0.55
C TYR A 161 -2.86 -7.53 0.97
N GLY A 162 -3.14 -6.22 1.03
CA GLY A 162 -2.18 -5.18 1.45
C GLY A 162 -2.11 -5.03 2.97
N ALA A 163 -0.89 -4.98 3.53
CA ALA A 163 -0.64 -5.10 4.97
C ALA A 163 -1.21 -3.98 5.87
N ALA A 164 -1.65 -2.85 5.34
CA ALA A 164 -2.05 -1.69 6.14
C ALA A 164 -3.25 -1.97 7.09
N HIS A 165 -4.07 -3.00 6.84
CA HIS A 165 -5.25 -3.34 7.65
C HIS A 165 -5.46 -4.84 7.88
N MET A 166 -4.38 -5.57 8.19
CA MET A 166 -4.46 -6.98 8.58
C MET A 166 -5.46 -7.22 9.72
N LYS A 167 -5.54 -6.32 10.70
CA LYS A 167 -6.46 -6.43 11.86
C LYS A 167 -7.94 -6.50 11.45
N ASP A 168 -8.35 -5.69 10.47
CA ASP A 168 -9.73 -5.72 9.96
C ASP A 168 -10.04 -7.03 9.24
N LEU A 169 -9.12 -7.47 8.38
CA LEU A 169 -9.26 -8.71 7.62
C LEU A 169 -9.31 -9.94 8.55
N GLU A 170 -8.39 -10.02 9.51
CA GLU A 170 -8.31 -11.08 10.51
C GLU A 170 -9.60 -11.15 11.35
N ARG A 171 -10.08 -10.00 11.84
CA ARG A 171 -11.34 -9.93 12.59
C ARG A 171 -12.50 -10.49 11.78
N ARG A 172 -12.64 -10.10 10.50
CA ARG A 172 -13.73 -10.58 9.62
C ARG A 172 -13.64 -12.08 9.36
N ILE A 173 -12.43 -12.59 9.07
CA ILE A 173 -12.19 -14.01 8.86
C ILE A 173 -12.57 -14.83 10.11
N ALA A 174 -12.24 -14.33 11.30
CA ALA A 174 -12.59 -15.01 12.55
C ALA A 174 -14.08 -14.92 12.89
N GLU A 175 -14.65 -13.72 12.88
CA GLU A 175 -16.02 -13.47 13.34
C GLU A 175 -17.08 -13.89 12.34
N GLU A 176 -16.87 -13.67 11.03
CA GLU A 176 -17.88 -13.93 10.00
C GLU A 176 -17.84 -15.35 9.42
N PHE A 177 -16.69 -16.04 9.55
CA PHE A 177 -16.48 -17.37 8.96
C PHE A 177 -16.03 -18.44 9.98
N GLY A 178 -15.71 -18.06 11.22
CA GLY A 178 -15.34 -19.00 12.28
C GLY A 178 -13.96 -19.63 12.11
N TYR A 179 -13.10 -19.07 11.26
CA TYR A 179 -11.71 -19.51 11.15
C TYR A 179 -10.89 -19.00 12.35
N ARG A 180 -9.76 -19.65 12.62
CA ARG A 180 -8.82 -19.25 13.67
C ARG A 180 -7.41 -19.22 13.10
N ALA A 181 -6.60 -18.28 13.56
CA ALA A 181 -5.18 -18.27 13.23
C ALA A 181 -4.51 -19.53 13.79
N GLU A 182 -3.77 -20.24 12.95
CA GLU A 182 -3.00 -21.43 13.33
C GLU A 182 -1.50 -21.13 13.33
N GLU A 183 -1.01 -20.51 12.25
CA GLU A 183 0.40 -20.16 12.08
C GLU A 183 0.53 -18.75 11.49
N THR A 184 1.64 -18.07 11.79
CA THR A 184 2.06 -16.85 11.08
C THR A 184 3.52 -16.97 10.68
N THR A 185 3.78 -16.90 9.38
CA THR A 185 5.13 -16.89 8.83
C THR A 185 5.49 -15.49 8.35
N TRP A 186 6.54 -14.91 8.92
CA TRP A 186 7.03 -13.59 8.51
C TRP A 186 8.16 -13.71 7.49
N THR A 187 7.96 -13.09 6.33
CA THR A 187 9.03 -12.87 5.34
C THR A 187 9.34 -11.38 5.26
N ALA A 188 10.63 -11.03 5.23
CA ALA A 188 11.04 -9.65 5.15
C ALA A 188 10.70 -9.06 3.76
N ALA A 189 9.65 -8.23 3.69
CA ALA A 189 9.23 -7.56 2.46
C ALA A 189 10.24 -6.49 1.99
N MET A 190 10.86 -5.78 2.94
CA MET A 190 11.97 -4.86 2.66
C MET A 190 12.96 -4.82 3.81
N ARG A 191 14.23 -4.60 3.46
CA ARG A 191 15.31 -4.30 4.40
C ARG A 191 15.96 -2.99 4.00
N ALA A 192 16.35 -2.20 4.99
CA ALA A 192 17.09 -0.96 4.81
C ALA A 192 18.34 -0.98 5.67
N ASP A 193 19.49 -1.19 5.03
CA ASP A 193 20.79 -1.00 5.66
C ASP A 193 21.46 0.25 5.07
N PRO A 194 21.58 1.34 5.85
CA PRO A 194 22.28 2.54 5.40
C PRO A 194 23.73 2.28 4.98
N ARG A 195 24.36 1.21 5.48
CA ARG A 195 25.73 0.86 5.08
C ARG A 195 25.81 0.49 3.59
N ASP A 196 24.75 -0.06 3.02
CA ASP A 196 24.67 -0.41 1.59
C ASP A 196 24.79 0.84 0.69
N ALA A 197 24.44 2.01 1.22
CA ALA A 197 24.58 3.30 0.54
C ALA A 197 25.84 4.08 0.96
N GLY A 198 26.74 3.48 1.73
CA GLY A 198 28.00 4.08 2.16
C GLY A 198 27.87 5.06 3.33
N PHE A 199 26.85 4.91 4.18
CA PHE A 199 26.80 5.62 5.46
C PHE A 199 27.70 4.94 6.50
N THR A 200 28.38 5.73 7.33
CA THR A 200 29.11 5.20 8.49
C THR A 200 28.13 4.71 9.57
N PRO A 201 28.55 3.80 10.47
CA PRO A 201 27.71 3.36 11.57
C PRO A 201 27.21 4.51 12.45
N GLU A 202 28.02 5.55 12.64
CA GLU A 202 27.63 6.73 13.41
C GLU A 202 26.57 7.57 12.68
N GLN A 203 26.75 7.81 11.38
CA GLN A 203 25.75 8.50 10.56
C GLN A 203 24.42 7.75 10.56
N ALA A 204 24.44 6.43 10.39
CA ALA A 204 23.25 5.59 10.42
C ALA A 204 22.51 5.66 11.77
N ARG A 205 23.24 5.63 12.90
CA ARG A 205 22.65 5.79 14.24
C ARG A 205 22.03 7.16 14.44
N ASN A 206 22.73 8.22 14.07
CA ASN A 206 22.25 9.59 14.21
C ASN A 206 21.00 9.84 13.36
N MET A 207 21.00 9.32 12.13
CA MET A 207 19.86 9.36 11.22
C MET A 207 18.63 8.66 11.81
N ARG A 208 18.77 7.40 12.28
CA ARG A 208 17.65 6.68 12.92
C ARG A 208 17.11 7.42 14.15
N LYS A 209 18.00 7.97 14.97
CA LYS A 209 17.60 8.75 16.16
C LYS A 209 16.79 9.99 15.78
N ALA A 210 17.23 10.72 14.75
CA ALA A 210 16.50 11.88 14.24
C ALA A 210 15.11 11.49 13.67
N MET A 211 15.05 10.42 12.87
CA MET A 211 13.80 9.90 12.31
C MET A 211 12.80 9.49 13.39
N ARG A 212 13.24 8.76 14.41
CA ARG A 212 12.36 8.35 15.52
C ARG A 212 11.81 9.54 16.29
N LYS A 213 12.66 10.52 16.61
CA LYS A 213 12.22 11.75 17.27
C LYS A 213 11.19 12.51 16.42
N MET A 214 11.38 12.55 15.11
CA MET A 214 10.42 13.14 14.18
C MET A 214 9.08 12.38 14.19
N LEU A 215 9.12 11.05 14.10
CA LEU A 215 7.92 10.19 14.10
C LEU A 215 7.17 10.22 15.44
N GLU A 216 7.87 10.32 16.57
CA GLU A 216 7.27 10.51 17.89
C GLU A 216 6.48 11.83 17.97
N GLY A 217 6.96 12.89 17.31
CA GLY A 217 6.25 14.18 17.25
C GLY A 217 5.02 14.18 16.33
N LEU A 218 4.78 13.10 15.57
CA LEU A 218 3.61 12.95 14.69
C LEU A 218 2.49 12.10 15.32
N LYS A 219 2.75 11.47 16.46
CA LYS A 219 1.76 10.73 17.26
C LYS A 219 1.00 11.67 18.19
#